data_AF-A0A847W2R7-F1
#
_entry.id   AF-A0A847W2R7-F1
#
_cell.length_a   1.000
_cell.length_b   1.000
_cell.length_c   1.000
_cell.angle_alpha   90.00
_cell.angle_beta   90.00
_cell.angle_gamma   90.00
#
_symmetry.space_group_name_H-M   'P 1'
#
loop_
_entity.id
_entity.type
_entity.pdbx_description
1 polymer ?
#
loop_
_entity_poly.entity_id
_entity_poly.type
_entity_poly.pdbx_seq_one_letter_code
_entity_poly.pdbx_strand_id
1 'polypeptide(L)'
;MTVLEKLKSLLNITDTGEDTILKELLDIAQSTILNRRYPFGIPSDVVKVPDRYISNQLEIAKYLYLKQGAEGQIVHDESGIRRTYSNTHIPEELLIDITPLARLL
;
A
#
# COMPACT_ATOMS: atom_id res chain seq x y z
N MET A 1 4.97 -13.23 -13.12
CA MET A 1 5.29 -11.87 -12.68
C MET A 1 4.86 -11.69 -11.24
N THR A 2 5.79 -11.30 -10.37
CA THR A 2 5.51 -10.94 -8.97
C THR A 2 4.80 -9.59 -8.88
N VAL A 3 4.19 -9.27 -7.72
CA VAL A 3 3.57 -7.96 -7.49
C VAL A 3 4.61 -6.83 -7.59
N LEU A 4 5.83 -7.07 -7.10
CA LEU A 4 6.95 -6.15 -7.22
C LEU A 4 7.33 -5.87 -8.69
N GLU A 5 7.44 -6.90 -9.52
CA GLU A 5 7.74 -6.74 -10.95
C GLU A 5 6.64 -5.95 -11.69
N LYS A 6 5.37 -6.15 -11.32
CA LYS A 6 4.26 -5.36 -11.85
C LYS A 6 4.38 -3.90 -11.44
N LEU A 7 4.70 -3.62 -10.17
CA LEU A 7 4.89 -2.25 -9.68
C LEU A 7 6.05 -1.54 -10.39
N LYS A 8 7.20 -2.22 -10.54
CA LYS A 8 8.34 -1.71 -11.32
C LYS A 8 7.96 -1.35 -12.75
N SER A 9 7.22 -2.25 -13.41
CA SER A 9 6.72 -2.00 -14.77
C SER A 9 5.77 -0.81 -14.84
N LEU A 10 4.99 -0.54 -13.79
CA LEU A 10 4.09 0.62 -13.72
C LEU A 10 4.82 1.95 -13.46
N LEU A 11 5.99 1.89 -12.83
CA LEU A 11 6.85 3.04 -12.50
C LEU A 11 7.97 3.27 -13.53
N ASN A 12 8.07 2.43 -14.56
CA ASN A 12 9.17 2.40 -15.51
C ASN A 12 10.56 2.24 -14.84
N ILE A 13 10.64 1.54 -13.71
CA ILE A 13 11.88 1.25 -13.00
C ILE A 13 12.45 -0.06 -13.55
N THR A 14 13.65 0.00 -14.13
CA THR A 14 14.33 -1.17 -14.71
C THR A 14 15.43 -1.74 -13.80
N ASP A 15 15.84 -1.00 -12.77
CA ASP A 15 16.90 -1.42 -11.87
C ASP A 15 16.38 -2.11 -10.61
N THR A 16 17.30 -2.43 -9.71
CA THR A 16 17.02 -3.02 -8.40
C THR A 16 17.32 -2.07 -7.25
N GLY A 17 17.61 -0.79 -7.54
CA GLY A 17 18.06 0.17 -6.54
C GLY A 17 16.98 0.49 -5.51
N GLU A 18 15.72 0.44 -5.93
CA GLU A 18 14.57 0.84 -5.13
C GLU A 18 13.72 -0.33 -4.62
N ASP A 19 14.16 -1.58 -4.82
CA ASP A 19 13.40 -2.78 -4.48
C ASP A 19 12.99 -2.82 -3.01
N THR A 20 13.86 -2.35 -2.13
CA THR A 20 13.60 -2.27 -0.70
C THR A 20 12.43 -1.33 -0.42
N ILE A 21 12.49 -0.11 -0.97
CA ILE A 21 11.43 0.90 -0.79
C ILE A 21 10.13 0.43 -1.41
N LEU A 22 10.17 -0.11 -2.63
CA LEU A 22 8.98 -0.63 -3.32
C LEU A 22 8.32 -1.77 -2.55
N LYS A 23 9.10 -2.65 -1.90
CA LYS A 23 8.56 -3.71 -1.02
C LYS A 23 7.91 -3.12 0.23
N GLU A 24 8.55 -2.16 0.89
CA GLU A 24 7.96 -1.48 2.05
C GLU A 24 6.64 -0.78 1.70
N LEU A 25 6.57 -0.13 0.54
CA LEU A 25 5.34 0.50 0.04
C LEU A 25 4.24 -0.53 -0.25
N LEU A 26 4.60 -1.70 -0.78
CA LEU A 26 3.67 -2.81 -1.00
C LEU A 26 3.16 -3.41 0.32
N ASP A 27 3.99 -3.46 1.36
CA ASP A 27 3.60 -3.91 2.71
C ASP A 27 2.64 -2.92 3.39
N ILE A 28 2.89 -1.63 3.22
CA ILE A 28 1.98 -0.56 3.67
C ILE A 28 0.64 -0.69 2.94
N ALA A 29 0.67 -0.79 1.60
CA ALA A 29 -0.54 -0.96 0.79
C ALA A 29 -1.33 -2.23 1.18
N GLN A 30 -0.64 -3.34 1.43
CA GLN A 30 -1.25 -4.57 1.93
C GLN A 30 -1.96 -4.33 3.27
N SER A 31 -1.27 -3.70 4.22
CA SER A 31 -1.82 -3.43 5.54
C SER A 31 -3.08 -2.55 5.46
N THR A 32 -3.06 -1.51 4.61
CA THR A 32 -4.22 -0.64 4.37
C THR A 32 -5.41 -1.42 3.81
N ILE A 33 -5.19 -2.25 2.79
CA ILE A 33 -6.25 -3.05 2.17
C ILE A 33 -6.86 -4.03 3.17
N LEU A 34 -6.01 -4.73 3.94
CA LEU A 34 -6.47 -5.70 4.92
C LEU A 34 -7.23 -5.04 6.07
N ASN A 35 -6.78 -3.89 6.56
CA ASN A 35 -7.50 -3.13 7.59
C ASN A 35 -8.86 -2.64 7.08
N ARG A 36 -8.94 -2.19 5.82
CA ARG A 36 -10.21 -1.77 5.21
C ARG A 36 -11.16 -2.95 4.99
N ARG A 37 -10.62 -4.10 4.56
CA ARG A 37 -11.37 -5.34 4.34
C ARG A 37 -11.84 -5.96 5.64
N TYR A 38 -11.06 -5.91 6.71
CA TYR A 38 -11.33 -6.56 7.99
C TYR A 38 -11.40 -5.53 9.13
N PRO A 39 -12.46 -4.70 9.17
CA PRO A 39 -12.57 -3.62 10.16
C PRO A 39 -12.63 -4.10 11.61
N PHE A 40 -12.95 -5.38 11.84
CA PHE A 40 -13.06 -5.99 13.18
C PHE A 40 -11.88 -6.88 13.56
N GLY A 41 -10.78 -6.80 12.81
CA GLY A 41 -9.57 -7.59 13.04
C GLY A 41 -9.28 -8.55 11.89
N ILE A 42 -8.01 -8.59 11.49
CA ILE A 42 -7.51 -9.45 10.41
C ILE A 42 -7.48 -10.90 10.92
N PRO A 43 -8.14 -11.85 10.23
CA PRO A 43 -8.05 -13.27 10.57
C PRO A 43 -6.61 -13.79 10.49
N SER A 44 -6.21 -14.69 11.40
CA SER A 44 -4.84 -15.23 11.45
C SER A 44 -4.45 -16.06 10.22
N ASP A 45 -5.43 -16.57 9.48
CA ASP A 45 -5.25 -17.28 8.20
C ASP A 45 -4.97 -16.33 7.03
N VAL A 46 -5.20 -15.02 7.19
CA VAL A 46 -5.00 -14.03 6.14
C VAL A 46 -3.58 -13.45 6.22
N VAL A 47 -2.70 -13.97 5.38
CA VAL A 47 -1.30 -13.53 5.29
C VAL A 47 -1.04 -12.62 4.08
N LYS A 48 -1.94 -12.64 3.08
CA LYS A 48 -1.77 -11.92 1.81
C LYS A 48 -3.04 -11.20 1.37
N VAL A 49 -2.86 -10.18 0.53
CA VAL A 49 -3.96 -9.49 -0.16
C VAL A 49 -4.69 -10.47 -1.09
N PRO A 50 -6.03 -10.55 -1.06
CA PRO A 50 -6.81 -11.33 -2.01
C PRO A 50 -6.56 -10.88 -3.46
N ASP A 51 -6.56 -11.81 -4.42
CA ASP A 51 -6.18 -11.53 -5.82
C ASP A 51 -7.00 -10.39 -6.45
N ARG A 52 -8.27 -10.27 -6.08
CA ARG A 52 -9.17 -9.19 -6.54
C ARG A 52 -8.72 -7.78 -6.15
N TYR A 53 -7.85 -7.64 -5.16
CA TYR A 53 -7.34 -6.36 -4.65
C TYR A 53 -5.85 -6.15 -4.97
N ILE A 54 -5.23 -7.00 -5.79
CA ILE A 54 -3.84 -6.80 -6.24
C ILE A 54 -3.71 -5.49 -7.02
N SER A 55 -4.71 -5.14 -7.84
CA SER A 55 -4.71 -3.86 -8.56
C SER A 55 -4.73 -2.67 -7.60
N ASN A 56 -5.58 -2.69 -6.56
CA ASN A 56 -5.59 -1.67 -5.52
C ASN A 56 -4.24 -1.60 -4.80
N GLN A 57 -3.61 -2.74 -4.51
CA GLN A 57 -2.28 -2.76 -3.86
C GLN A 57 -1.22 -2.05 -4.71
N LEU A 58 -1.23 -2.28 -6.02
CA LEU A 58 -0.32 -1.64 -6.96
C LEU A 58 -0.57 -0.14 -7.07
N GLU A 59 -1.83 0.29 -7.14
CA GLU A 59 -2.19 1.70 -7.24
C GLU A 59 -1.84 2.49 -5.98
N ILE A 60 -2.12 1.93 -4.79
CA ILE A 60 -1.76 2.54 -3.51
C ILE A 60 -0.23 2.65 -3.40
N ALA A 61 0.51 1.58 -3.71
CA ALA A 61 1.97 1.61 -3.66
C ALA A 61 2.57 2.63 -4.65
N LYS A 62 2.03 2.70 -5.87
CA LYS A 62 2.42 3.70 -6.87
C LYS A 62 2.14 5.12 -6.37
N TYR A 63 0.98 5.36 -5.78
CA TYR A 63 0.63 6.68 -5.22
C TYR A 63 1.59 7.08 -4.10
N LEU A 64 1.88 6.18 -3.16
CA LEU A 64 2.80 6.45 -2.06
C LEU A 64 4.22 6.75 -2.56
N TYR A 65 4.68 6.02 -3.58
CA TYR A 65 5.97 6.26 -4.22
C TYR A 65 6.06 7.66 -4.85
N LEU A 66 5.07 8.03 -5.67
CA LEU A 66 5.02 9.36 -6.30
C LEU A 66 4.94 10.49 -5.26
N LYS A 67 4.19 10.26 -4.16
CA LYS A 67 4.09 11.19 -3.04
C LYS A 67 5.43 11.36 -2.32
N GLN A 68 6.16 10.28 -2.06
CA GLN A 68 7.51 10.37 -1.47
C GLN A 68 8.49 11.13 -2.36
N GLY A 69 8.44 10.92 -3.68
CA GLY A 69 9.24 11.69 -4.64
C GLY A 69 8.90 13.18 -4.64
N ALA A 70 7.61 13.52 -4.57
CA ALA A 70 7.14 14.91 -4.49
C ALA A 70 7.51 15.56 -3.14
N GLU A 71 7.38 14.85 -2.03
CA GLU A 71 7.82 15.32 -0.70
C GLU A 71 9.34 15.48 -0.65
N GLY A 72 10.11 14.60 -1.27
CA GLY A 72 11.56 14.74 -1.40
C GLY A 72 12.00 15.97 -2.22
N GLN A 73 11.13 16.51 -3.06
CA GLN A 73 11.34 17.79 -3.74
C GLN A 73 10.90 19.01 -2.90
N ILE A 74 10.11 18.83 -1.83
CA ILE A 74 9.44 19.91 -1.09
C ILE A 74 9.85 19.97 0.41
N VAL A 75 10.50 18.94 0.99
CA VAL A 75 10.70 18.79 2.45
C VAL A 75 12.21 18.65 2.75
N HIS A 76 12.88 19.72 3.20
CA HIS A 76 13.21 20.02 4.61
C HIS A 76 12.72 18.98 5.63
N ASP A 77 13.65 18.07 5.95
CA ASP A 77 13.71 17.15 7.10
C ASP A 77 12.86 17.57 8.31
N GLU A 78 11.63 17.04 8.40
CA GLU A 78 10.92 16.96 9.67
C GLU A 78 10.24 15.60 9.82
N SER A 79 10.88 14.77 10.63
CA SER A 79 10.27 13.82 11.57
C SER A 79 10.13 12.36 11.13
N GLY A 80 11.05 11.56 11.68
CA GLY A 80 10.99 10.11 11.83
C GLY A 80 9.77 9.67 12.64
N ILE A 81 8.66 9.51 11.94
CA ILE A 81 7.38 9.11 12.52
C ILE A 81 7.09 7.66 12.10
N ARG A 82 7.33 6.74 13.03
CA ARG A 82 6.67 5.43 13.04
C ARG A 82 5.23 5.63 13.52
N ARG A 83 4.34 6.14 12.66
CA ARG A 83 2.90 6.19 12.97
C ARG A 83 2.24 5.01 12.27
N THR A 84 1.60 4.16 13.06
CA THR A 84 0.51 3.29 12.60
C THR A 84 -0.34 4.11 11.64
N TYR A 85 -0.31 3.75 10.36
CA TYR A 85 -0.91 4.51 9.26
C TYR A 85 -2.41 4.63 9.49
N SER A 86 -2.82 5.67 10.23
CA SER A 86 -4.17 6.21 10.12
C SER A 86 -4.39 6.49 8.65
N ASN A 87 -5.54 6.08 8.13
CA ASN A 87 -5.94 6.08 6.72
C ASN A 87 -5.96 7.47 6.05
N THR A 88 -5.39 8.50 6.69
CA THR A 88 -5.50 9.92 6.39
C THR A 88 -4.64 10.38 5.20
N HIS A 89 -3.66 9.58 4.76
CA HIS A 89 -2.75 9.97 3.67
C HIS A 89 -2.99 9.24 2.33
N ILE A 90 -3.84 8.23 2.32
CA ILE A 90 -4.19 7.46 1.12
C ILE A 90 -5.56 7.93 0.64
N PRO A 91 -5.72 8.36 -0.63
CA PRO A 91 -7.01 8.80 -1.16
C PRO A 91 -8.09 7.74 -0.97
N GLU A 92 -9.27 8.16 -0.51
CA GLU A 92 -10.40 7.25 -0.28
C GLU A 92 -10.87 6.57 -1.57
N GLU A 93 -10.68 7.22 -2.72
CA GLU A 93 -10.95 6.67 -4.05
C GLU A 93 -10.21 5.36 -4.31
N LEU A 94 -8.98 5.21 -3.82
CA LEU A 94 -8.20 3.96 -3.98
C LEU A 94 -8.72 2.82 -3.10
N LEU A 95 -9.58 3.14 -2.13
CA LEU A 95 -10.09 2.22 -1.13
C LEU A 95 -11.58 1.92 -1.30
N ILE A 96 -12.28 2.63 -2.19
CA ILE A 96 -13.73 2.53 -2.34
C ILE A 96 -14.18 1.15 -2.83
N ASP A 97 -13.36 0.50 -3.66
CA ASP A 97 -13.62 -0.83 -4.21
C ASP A 97 -13.36 -1.97 -3.20
N ILE A 98 -12.74 -1.64 -2.07
CA ILE A 98 -12.42 -2.62 -1.03
C ILE A 98 -13.66 -2.84 -0.17
N THR A 99 -14.45 -3.85 -0.55
CA THR A 99 -15.62 -4.29 0.21
C THR A 99 -15.22 -4.75 1.62
N PRO A 100 -15.76 -4.20 2.71
CA PRO A 100 -15.51 -4.73 4.05
C PRO A 100 -16.16 -6.11 4.25
N LEU A 101 -15.58 -6.94 5.12
CA LEU A 101 -16.11 -8.23 5.54
C LEU A 101 -16.34 -8.22 7.05
N ALA A 102 -17.57 -8.52 7.45
CA ALA A 102 -17.91 -8.84 8.83
C ALA A 102 -18.22 -10.33 8.92
N ARG A 103 -17.70 -11.00 9.94
CA ARG A 103 -18.10 -12.37 10.30
C ARG A 103 -19.16 -12.26 11.39
N LEU A 104 -20.34 -12.84 11.16
CA LEU A 104 -21.31 -13.09 12.22
C LEU A 104 -20.79 -14.23 13.09
N LEU A 105 -20.74 -13.99 14.40
CA LEU A 105 -20.39 -14.98 15.42
C LEU A 105 -21.61 -15.85 15.75
#